data_AF-A0A3S0D6G0-F1
#
_entry.id   AF-A0A3S0D6G0-F1
#
_cell.length_a   1.000
_cell.length_b   1.000
_cell.length_c   1.000
_cell.angle_alpha   90.00
_cell.angle_beta   90.00
_cell.angle_gamma   90.00
#
_symmetry.space_group_name_H-M   'P 1'
#
loop_
_entity.id
_entity.type
_entity.pdbx_description
1 polymer ?
#
loop_
_entity_poly.entity_id
_entity_poly.type
_entity_poly.pdbx_seq_one_letter_code
_entity_poly.pdbx_strand_id
1 'polypeptide(L)'
;MNREHLLFHLGEALEELSRTKDQCQKDIDYSEGELFLAMQHLYHHLNTAWNGRSLSPDRVAQSIDQDFNTLGAFPSDIPPLSA
;
A
#
# COMPACT_ATOMS: atom_id res chain seq x y z
N MET A 1 -7.03 -14.31 -9.43
CA MET A 1 -6.69 -12.97 -8.95
C MET A 1 -7.91 -12.38 -8.27
N ASN A 2 -7.76 -11.98 -7.02
CA ASN A 2 -8.78 -11.32 -6.22
C ASN A 2 -8.84 -9.84 -6.61
N ARG A 3 -9.78 -9.51 -7.50
CA ARG A 3 -9.90 -8.16 -8.08
C ARG A 3 -10.41 -7.14 -7.07
N GLU A 4 -11.29 -7.52 -6.17
CA GLU A 4 -11.86 -6.63 -5.16
C GLU A 4 -10.79 -6.17 -4.17
N HIS A 5 -10.01 -7.12 -3.63
CA HIS A 5 -8.85 -6.83 -2.77
C HIS A 5 -7.85 -5.90 -3.45
N LEU A 6 -7.54 -6.19 -4.72
CA LEU A 6 -6.61 -5.39 -5.51
C LEU A 6 -7.12 -3.97 -5.69
N LEU A 7 -8.38 -3.80 -6.11
CA LEU A 7 -8.96 -2.48 -6.36
C LEU A 7 -9.10 -1.66 -5.07
N PHE A 8 -9.47 -2.28 -3.95
CA PHE A 8 -9.56 -1.61 -2.66
C PHE A 8 -8.21 -0.98 -2.28
N HIS A 9 -7.15 -1.79 -2.20
CA HIS A 9 -5.84 -1.27 -1.78
C HIS A 9 -5.19 -0.32 -2.80
N LEU A 10 -5.43 -0.51 -4.11
CA LEU A 10 -4.97 0.45 -5.11
C LEU A 10 -5.73 1.79 -5.00
N GLY A 11 -6.99 1.78 -4.58
CA GLY A 11 -7.76 2.98 -4.26
C GLY A 11 -7.15 3.75 -3.09
N GLU A 12 -6.96 3.09 -1.94
CA GLU A 12 -6.33 3.68 -0.75
C GLU A 12 -4.93 4.24 -1.05
N ALA A 13 -4.12 3.48 -1.81
CA ALA A 13 -2.80 3.93 -2.24
C ALA A 13 -2.86 5.19 -3.12
N LEU A 14 -3.85 5.29 -4.03
CA LEU A 14 -4.02 6.46 -4.88
C LEU A 14 -4.45 7.68 -4.07
N GLU A 15 -5.33 7.52 -3.09
CA GLU A 15 -5.77 8.59 -2.20
C GLU A 15 -4.58 9.14 -1.39
N GLU A 16 -3.82 8.26 -0.73
CA GLU A 16 -2.66 8.66 0.07
C GLU A 16 -1.56 9.29 -0.79
N LEU A 17 -1.28 8.76 -1.99
CA LEU A 17 -0.31 9.37 -2.92
C LEU A 17 -0.76 10.76 -3.37
N SER A 18 -2.05 10.91 -3.70
CA SER A 18 -2.61 12.18 -4.16
C SER A 18 -2.54 13.23 -3.05
N ARG A 19 -2.93 12.85 -1.82
CA ARG A 19 -2.82 13.70 -0.63
C ARG A 19 -1.36 14.10 -0.35
N THR A 20 -0.45 13.12 -0.34
CA THR A 20 0.98 13.36 -0.06
C THR A 20 1.57 14.35 -1.05
N LYS A 21 1.32 14.15 -2.34
CA LYS A 21 1.75 15.06 -3.40
C LYS A 21 1.19 16.47 -3.17
N ASP A 22 -0.09 16.59 -2.89
CA ASP A 22 -0.75 17.86 -2.66
C ASP A 22 -0.17 18.59 -1.44
N GLN A 23 0.12 17.89 -0.35
CA GLN A 23 0.76 18.44 0.85
C GLN A 23 2.18 18.92 0.53
N CYS A 24 3.02 18.08 -0.10
CA CYS A 24 4.37 18.48 -0.54
C CYS A 24 4.38 19.71 -1.45
N GLN A 25 3.31 19.94 -2.21
CA GLN A 25 3.21 21.09 -3.13
C GLN A 25 2.73 22.37 -2.45
N LYS A 26 1.85 22.26 -1.45
CA LYS A 26 1.10 23.40 -0.90
C LYS A 26 1.59 23.83 0.48
N ASP A 27 2.11 22.91 1.25
CA ASP A 27 2.54 23.13 2.63
C ASP A 27 4.07 23.20 2.68
N ILE A 28 4.60 24.40 2.92
CA ILE A 28 6.04 24.64 2.99
C ILE A 28 6.67 24.07 4.26
N ASP A 29 5.85 23.77 5.27
CA ASP A 29 6.27 23.19 6.54
C ASP A 29 6.09 21.66 6.56
N TYR A 30 5.61 21.06 5.46
CA TYR A 30 5.46 19.61 5.34
C TYR A 30 6.80 18.91 5.58
N SER A 31 6.84 18.09 6.61
CA SER A 31 8.09 17.57 7.17
C SER A 31 8.48 16.21 6.61
N GLU A 32 9.76 15.87 6.74
CA GLU A 32 10.25 14.51 6.45
C GLU A 32 9.55 13.45 7.30
N GLY A 33 9.15 13.78 8.54
CA GLY A 33 8.41 12.87 9.41
C GLY A 33 7.01 12.55 8.88
N GLU A 34 6.30 13.56 8.34
CA GLU A 34 5.01 13.36 7.69
C GLU A 34 5.16 12.56 6.39
N LEU A 35 6.17 12.86 5.58
CA LEU A 35 6.49 12.09 4.39
C LEU A 35 6.80 10.64 4.74
N PHE A 36 7.58 10.40 5.79
CA PHE A 36 7.92 9.06 6.25
C PHE A 36 6.68 8.23 6.57
N LEU A 37 5.73 8.80 7.34
CA LEU A 37 4.48 8.14 7.67
C LEU A 37 3.60 7.89 6.43
N ALA A 38 3.51 8.89 5.54
CA ALA A 38 2.75 8.77 4.30
C ALA A 38 3.32 7.66 3.39
N MET A 39 4.64 7.58 3.27
CA MET A 39 5.30 6.53 2.49
C MET A 39 5.11 5.15 3.13
N GLN A 40 5.12 5.03 4.46
CA GLN A 40 4.79 3.76 5.13
C GLN A 40 3.37 3.29 4.79
N HIS A 41 2.38 4.17 4.83
CA HIS A 41 1.00 3.84 4.46
C HIS A 41 0.88 3.45 2.99
N LEU A 42 1.52 4.21 2.10
CA LEU A 42 1.53 3.94 0.67
C LEU A 42 2.13 2.55 0.36
N TYR A 43 3.31 2.25 0.93
CA TYR A 43 3.92 0.94 0.76
C TYR A 43 3.07 -0.18 1.35
N HIS A 44 2.47 0.02 2.53
CA HIS A 44 1.57 -0.96 3.11
C HIS A 44 0.44 -1.35 2.14
N HIS A 45 -0.24 -0.37 1.53
CA HIS A 45 -1.32 -0.66 0.59
C HIS A 45 -0.82 -1.31 -0.71
N LEU A 46 0.25 -0.79 -1.32
CA LEU A 46 0.81 -1.38 -2.54
C LEU A 46 1.29 -2.82 -2.33
N ASN A 47 1.99 -3.06 -1.22
CA ASN A 47 2.48 -4.38 -0.86
C ASN A 47 1.31 -5.33 -0.58
N THR A 48 0.31 -4.90 0.19
CA THR A 48 -0.87 -5.71 0.53
C THR A 48 -1.67 -6.05 -0.72
N ALA A 49 -1.83 -5.10 -1.63
CA ALA A 49 -2.48 -5.31 -2.93
C ALA A 49 -1.76 -6.42 -3.72
N TRP A 50 -0.43 -6.37 -3.79
CA TRP A 50 0.37 -7.36 -4.51
C TRP A 50 0.37 -8.72 -3.82
N ASN A 51 0.77 -8.78 -2.55
CA ASN A 51 0.92 -10.02 -1.80
C ASN A 51 -0.43 -10.76 -1.63
N GLY A 52 -1.53 -10.02 -1.50
CA GLY A 52 -2.88 -10.57 -1.34
C GLY A 52 -3.60 -10.90 -2.65
N ARG A 53 -3.03 -10.59 -3.83
CA ARG A 53 -3.70 -10.69 -5.14
C ARG A 53 -4.27 -12.07 -5.49
N SER A 54 -3.83 -13.12 -4.82
CA SER A 54 -4.26 -14.51 -5.07
C SER A 54 -5.08 -15.11 -3.93
N LEU A 55 -5.29 -14.39 -2.83
CA LEU A 55 -6.09 -14.86 -1.70
C LEU A 55 -7.58 -14.94 -2.09
N SER A 56 -8.30 -15.94 -1.60
CA SER A 56 -9.76 -15.98 -1.78
C SER A 56 -10.43 -14.87 -0.96
N PRO A 57 -11.63 -14.39 -1.37
CA PRO A 57 -12.39 -13.40 -0.61
C PRO A 57 -12.61 -13.81 0.86
N ASP A 58 -12.94 -15.09 1.10
CA ASP A 58 -13.11 -15.62 2.46
C ASP A 58 -11.85 -15.51 3.30
N ARG A 59 -10.66 -15.68 2.69
CA ARG A 59 -9.38 -15.53 3.41
C ARG A 59 -9.07 -14.08 3.72
N VAL A 60 -9.43 -13.15 2.83
CA VAL A 60 -9.30 -11.70 3.09
C VAL A 60 -10.23 -11.26 4.22
N ALA A 61 -11.49 -11.74 4.23
CA ALA A 61 -12.46 -11.42 5.28
C ALA A 61 -12.08 -11.99 6.65
N GLN A 62 -11.31 -13.08 6.67
CA GLN A 62 -10.79 -13.72 7.88
C GLN A 62 -9.39 -13.22 8.27
N SER A 63 -8.81 -12.29 7.50
CA SER A 63 -7.48 -11.78 7.77
C SER A 63 -7.41 -11.15 9.17
N ILE A 64 -6.45 -11.60 9.97
CA ILE A 64 -6.16 -11.06 11.30
C ILE A 64 -4.88 -10.20 11.25
N ASP A 65 -4.50 -9.57 12.37
CA ASP A 65 -3.29 -8.73 12.46
C ASP A 65 -1.99 -9.41 11.95
N GLN A 66 -1.90 -10.74 12.00
CA GLN A 66 -0.77 -11.48 11.45
C GLN A 66 -0.70 -11.45 9.91
N ASP A 67 -1.86 -11.35 9.25
CA ASP A 67 -1.95 -11.14 7.80
C ASP A 67 -1.57 -9.70 7.43
N PHE A 68 -1.81 -8.72 8.30
CA PHE A 68 -1.42 -7.33 8.08
C PHE A 68 0.10 -7.18 7.89
N ASN A 69 0.91 -7.78 8.77
CA ASN A 69 2.37 -7.72 8.67
C ASN A 69 2.90 -8.49 7.45
N THR A 70 2.33 -9.66 7.16
CA THR A 70 2.79 -10.50 6.05
C THR A 70 2.45 -9.88 4.71
N LEU A 71 1.22 -9.38 4.55
CA LEU A 71 0.77 -8.77 3.30
C LEU A 71 1.37 -7.36 3.11
N GLY A 72 1.59 -6.61 4.18
CA GLY A 72 2.23 -5.30 4.12
C GLY A 72 3.74 -5.32 3.85
N ALA A 73 4.39 -6.48 3.93
CA ALA A 73 5.82 -6.62 3.69
C ALA A 73 6.20 -6.38 2.22
N PHE A 74 7.41 -5.86 1.97
CA PHE A 74 7.89 -5.67 0.60
C PHE A 74 7.83 -6.98 -0.20
N PRO A 75 7.34 -6.95 -1.45
CA PRO A 75 7.31 -8.12 -2.32
C PRO A 75 8.72 -8.70 -2.51
N SER A 76 8.82 -10.02 -2.41
CA SER A 76 10.08 -10.76 -2.66
C SER A 76 10.14 -11.42 -4.04
N ASP A 77 9.02 -11.39 -4.78
CA ASP A 77 8.82 -12.03 -6.07
C ASP A 77 8.80 -11.04 -7.24
N ILE A 78 9.04 -9.75 -7.00
CA ILE A 78 9.16 -8.71 -8.03
C ILE A 78 10.62 -8.28 -8.11
N PRO A 79 11.32 -8.52 -9.24
CA PRO A 79 12.64 -7.96 -9.44
C PRO A 79 12.54 -6.43 -9.62
N PRO A 80 13.57 -5.67 -9.23
CA PRO A 80 13.65 -4.25 -9.58
C PRO A 80 13.51 -4.05 -11.08
N LEU A 81 12.86 -2.95 -11.50
CA LEU A 81 12.84 -2.55 -12.90
C LEU A 81 14.28 -2.33 -13.37
N SER A 82 14.73 -3.10 -14.37
CA SER A 82 16.00 -2.89 -15.05
C SER A 82 15.81 -1.86 -16.17
N ALA A 83 16.70 -0.86 -16.21
CA ALA A 83 16.76 0.15 -17.28
C ALA A 83 17.33 -0.41 -18.59
#